data_AF-A0A3N6MZ20-F1
#
_entry.id   AF-A0A3N6MZ20-F1
#
_cell.length_a   1.000
_cell.length_b   1.000
_cell.length_c   1.000
_cell.angle_alpha   90.00
_cell.angle_beta   90.00
_cell.angle_gamma   90.00
#
_symmetry.space_group_name_H-M   'P 1'
#
loop_
_entity.id
_entity.type
_entity.pdbx_description
1 polymer ?
#
loop_
_entity_poly.entity_id
_entity_poly.type
_entity_poly.pdbx_seq_one_letter_code
_entity_poly.pdbx_strand_id
1 'polypeptide(L)'
;MVSYTEKGEDQSGVGVSDGDEALTVLRDQSSSEEHPYPDIVLLDLNLPRVSGFDVLAELKDQPGLSALSVLVLTSSEAEEDIVKSYKLAANAYLTKPTGPGEFDSLIRSVEDFWFDKARIPPTSA
;
A
#
# COMPACT_ATOMS: atom_id res chain seq x y z
N MET A 1 6.26 5.00 -3.81
CA MET A 1 6.92 3.75 -3.40
C MET A 1 5.84 2.78 -2.97
N VAL A 2 5.60 1.74 -3.78
CA VAL A 2 4.70 0.62 -3.49
C VAL A 2 5.57 -0.63 -3.31
N SER A 3 5.26 -1.51 -2.36
CA SER A 3 5.97 -2.79 -2.16
C SER A 3 5.30 -3.78 -1.18
N TYR A 4 4.84 -4.95 -1.70
CA TYR A 4 5.18 -6.35 -1.27
C TYR A 4 4.82 -6.84 0.17
N THR A 5 4.83 -8.14 0.57
CA THR A 5 5.07 -9.48 -0.05
C THR A 5 4.62 -10.65 0.86
N GLU A 6 3.86 -11.67 0.40
CA GLU A 6 3.84 -13.00 1.08
C GLU A 6 4.85 -14.05 0.52
N LYS A 7 5.06 -15.13 1.28
CA LYS A 7 6.27 -15.97 1.32
C LYS A 7 6.62 -16.75 0.03
N GLY A 8 7.86 -16.59 -0.45
CA GLY A 8 8.60 -17.65 -1.17
C GLY A 8 9.53 -17.20 -2.30
N GLU A 9 10.85 -17.16 -2.05
CA GLU A 9 11.97 -17.23 -3.03
C GLU A 9 11.80 -16.65 -4.46
N ASP A 10 11.31 -15.41 -4.63
CA ASP A 10 11.93 -14.43 -5.55
C ASP A 10 11.56 -12.99 -5.14
N GLN A 11 12.53 -12.06 -5.15
CA GLN A 11 12.37 -10.73 -4.56
C GLN A 11 12.18 -9.64 -5.64
N SER A 12 10.93 -9.38 -6.07
CA SER A 12 10.61 -8.32 -7.04
C SER A 12 9.51 -7.35 -6.56
N GLY A 13 9.90 -6.36 -5.76
CA GLY A 13 9.00 -5.24 -5.42
C GLY A 13 8.86 -4.23 -6.58
N VAL A 14 7.63 -3.94 -7.02
CA VAL A 14 7.36 -2.95 -8.08
C VAL A 14 7.32 -1.54 -7.50
N GLY A 15 8.48 -0.91 -7.39
CA GLY A 15 8.64 0.45 -6.87
C GLY A 15 8.23 1.54 -7.87
N VAL A 16 6.96 1.95 -7.83
CA VAL A 16 6.45 3.12 -8.59
C VAL A 16 6.76 4.46 -7.91
N SER A 17 6.95 5.48 -8.74
CA SER A 17 7.44 6.82 -8.39
C SER A 17 6.35 7.88 -8.21
N ASP A 18 5.15 7.65 -8.76
CA ASP A 18 4.01 8.57 -8.69
C ASP A 18 2.64 7.85 -8.68
N GLY A 19 1.57 8.60 -8.49
CA GLY A 19 0.21 8.06 -8.35
C GLY A 19 -0.44 7.59 -9.65
N ASP A 20 -0.14 8.19 -10.81
CA ASP A 20 -0.67 7.72 -12.10
C ASP A 20 -0.04 6.37 -12.47
N GLU A 21 1.28 6.24 -12.27
CA GLU A 21 2.01 4.98 -12.43
C GLU A 21 1.49 3.90 -11.47
N ALA A 22 1.25 4.24 -10.19
CA ALA A 22 0.67 3.31 -9.21
C ALA A 22 -0.72 2.79 -9.64
N LEU A 23 -1.62 3.68 -10.04
CA LEU A 23 -2.96 3.32 -10.49
C LEU A 23 -2.94 2.52 -11.79
N THR A 24 -1.99 2.81 -12.69
CA THR A 24 -1.80 2.04 -13.92
C THR A 24 -1.36 0.61 -13.60
N VAL A 25 -0.32 0.42 -12.78
CA VAL A 25 0.16 -0.91 -12.38
C VAL A 25 -0.94 -1.73 -11.68
N LEU A 26 -1.67 -1.13 -10.75
CA LEU A 26 -2.73 -1.82 -10.00
C LEU A 26 -3.93 -2.19 -10.91
N ARG A 27 -4.26 -1.36 -11.89
CA ARG A 27 -5.28 -1.68 -12.91
C ARG A 27 -4.80 -2.72 -13.91
N ASP A 28 -3.56 -2.69 -14.37
CA ASP A 28 -3.04 -3.68 -15.32
C ASP A 28 -2.93 -5.07 -14.67
N GLN A 29 -2.54 -5.14 -13.39
CA GLN A 29 -2.55 -6.38 -12.59
C GLN A 29 -3.96 -6.95 -12.42
N SER A 30 -5.01 -6.13 -12.39
CA SER A 30 -6.40 -6.61 -12.34
C SER A 30 -6.81 -7.51 -13.50
N SER A 31 -6.08 -7.43 -14.62
CA SER A 31 -6.40 -8.08 -15.89
C SER A 31 -5.41 -9.19 -16.27
N SER A 32 -4.47 -9.56 -15.40
CA SER A 32 -3.44 -10.57 -15.68
C SER A 32 -3.45 -11.72 -14.67
N GLU A 33 -3.70 -12.94 -15.15
CA GLU A 33 -3.51 -14.16 -14.34
C GLU A 33 -2.03 -14.44 -14.02
N GLU A 34 -1.09 -13.82 -14.75
CA GLU A 34 0.36 -14.00 -14.56
C GLU A 34 0.96 -13.04 -13.51
N HIS A 35 0.20 -12.03 -13.06
CA HIS A 35 0.65 -11.01 -12.11
C HIS A 35 -0.36 -10.85 -10.97
N PRO A 36 -0.29 -11.68 -9.91
CA PRO A 36 -1.18 -11.54 -8.77
C PRO A 36 -1.01 -10.16 -8.13
N TYR A 37 -2.13 -9.60 -7.68
CA TYR A 37 -2.17 -8.38 -6.88
C TYR A 37 -1.26 -8.46 -5.64
N PRO A 38 -0.72 -7.33 -5.17
CA PRO A 38 0.07 -7.29 -3.96
C PRO A 38 -0.79 -7.50 -2.70
N ASP A 39 -0.29 -8.29 -1.75
CA ASP A 39 -0.92 -8.49 -0.44
C ASP A 39 -1.04 -7.18 0.37
N ILE A 40 -0.07 -6.28 0.19
CA ILE A 40 0.02 -4.96 0.82
C ILE A 40 0.42 -3.90 -0.19
N VAL A 41 -0.23 -2.73 -0.11
CA VAL A 41 0.21 -1.49 -0.75
C VAL A 41 0.72 -0.52 0.34
N LEU A 42 2.03 -0.28 0.38
CA LEU A 42 2.58 0.89 1.07
C LEU A 42 2.34 2.13 0.19
N LEU A 43 1.80 3.21 0.78
CA LEU A 43 1.40 4.42 0.05
C LEU A 43 1.85 5.70 0.76
N ASP A 44 2.68 6.51 0.10
CA ASP A 44 2.97 7.87 0.57
C ASP A 44 1.80 8.81 0.19
N LEU A 45 1.49 9.79 1.04
CA LEU A 45 0.52 10.83 0.69
C LEU A 45 1.17 11.91 -0.20
N ASN A 46 2.47 12.12 -0.03
CA ASN A 46 3.26 13.16 -0.70
C ASN A 46 3.84 12.65 -2.03
N LEU A 47 2.99 12.04 -2.86
CA LEU A 47 3.35 11.65 -4.22
C LEU A 47 3.42 12.86 -5.16
N PRO A 48 4.30 12.84 -6.17
CA PRO A 48 4.26 13.80 -7.27
C PRO A 48 3.05 13.52 -8.19
N ARG A 49 2.62 14.56 -8.92
CA ARG A 49 1.45 14.59 -9.83
C ARG A 49 0.08 14.41 -9.17
N VAL A 50 -0.15 13.29 -8.51
CA VAL A 50 -1.43 12.85 -7.95
C VAL A 50 -1.27 12.71 -6.44
N SER A 51 -2.25 13.15 -5.63
CA SER A 51 -2.16 12.96 -4.18
C SER A 51 -2.36 11.50 -3.80
N GLY A 52 -1.66 11.01 -2.77
CA GLY A 52 -1.97 9.69 -2.21
C GLY A 52 -3.43 9.58 -1.71
N PHE A 53 -4.09 10.70 -1.41
CA PHE A 53 -5.54 10.71 -1.14
C PHE A 53 -6.38 10.37 -2.37
N ASP A 54 -5.98 10.82 -3.55
CA ASP A 54 -6.70 10.52 -4.80
C ASP A 54 -6.51 9.04 -5.15
N VAL A 55 -5.30 8.50 -4.94
CA VAL A 55 -5.01 7.06 -5.04
C VAL A 55 -5.87 6.25 -4.06
N LEU A 56 -5.99 6.65 -2.79
CA LEU A 56 -6.87 5.98 -1.81
C LEU A 56 -8.35 6.00 -2.24
N ALA A 57 -8.85 7.15 -2.71
CA ALA A 57 -10.23 7.26 -3.19
C ALA A 57 -10.51 6.32 -4.38
N GLU A 58 -9.59 6.30 -5.34
CA GLU A 58 -9.68 5.47 -6.53
C GLU A 58 -9.58 3.96 -6.22
N LEU A 59 -8.71 3.56 -5.27
CA LEU A 59 -8.60 2.17 -4.80
C LEU A 59 -9.87 1.69 -4.10
N LYS A 60 -10.49 2.57 -3.30
CA LYS A 60 -11.72 2.29 -2.56
C LYS A 60 -12.92 2.09 -3.49
N ASP A 61 -13.03 2.89 -4.54
CA ASP A 61 -14.19 2.91 -5.43
C ASP A 61 -14.08 1.92 -6.62
N GLN A 62 -12.90 1.33 -6.87
CA GLN A 62 -12.69 0.28 -7.88
C GLN A 62 -13.00 -1.15 -7.35
N PRO A 63 -13.97 -1.87 -7.95
CA PRO A 63 -14.20 -3.29 -7.67
C PRO A 63 -12.94 -4.12 -7.97
N GLY A 64 -12.55 -4.99 -7.03
CA GLY A 64 -11.32 -5.78 -7.11
C GLY A 64 -10.14 -5.15 -6.37
N LEU A 65 -9.92 -3.83 -6.52
CA LEU A 65 -8.87 -3.11 -5.79
C LEU A 65 -9.25 -2.82 -4.33
N SER A 66 -10.55 -2.74 -4.03
CA SER A 66 -11.08 -2.48 -2.69
C SER A 66 -10.75 -3.56 -1.63
N ALA A 67 -10.15 -4.69 -2.03
CA ALA A 67 -9.72 -5.77 -1.14
C ALA A 67 -8.24 -5.65 -0.71
N LEU A 68 -7.46 -4.76 -1.35
CA LEU A 68 -6.04 -4.57 -1.06
C LEU A 68 -5.83 -3.97 0.33
N SER A 69 -4.83 -4.46 1.07
CA SER A 69 -4.43 -3.83 2.34
C SER A 69 -3.53 -2.62 2.08
N VAL A 70 -4.08 -1.41 2.18
CA VAL A 70 -3.34 -0.17 1.97
C VAL A 70 -2.85 0.40 3.30
N LEU A 71 -1.54 0.49 3.46
CA LEU A 71 -0.88 1.09 4.62
C LEU A 71 -0.28 2.44 4.19
N VAL A 72 -0.82 3.54 4.72
CA VAL A 72 -0.26 4.86 4.46
C VAL A 72 1.08 5.00 5.20
N LEU A 73 2.13 5.45 4.50
CA LEU A 73 3.47 5.67 5.05
C LEU A 73 3.96 7.08 4.65
N THR A 74 3.80 8.05 5.55
CA THR A 74 4.00 9.48 5.23
C THR A 74 4.61 10.25 6.40
N SER A 75 5.23 11.39 6.10
CA SER A 75 5.80 12.30 7.11
C SER A 75 4.79 13.31 7.68
N SER A 76 3.52 13.26 7.26
CA SER A 76 2.47 14.09 7.88
C SER A 76 1.99 13.45 9.18
N GLU A 77 1.95 14.24 10.24
CA GLU A 77 1.36 13.90 11.54
C GLU A 77 0.02 14.62 11.78
N ALA A 78 -0.54 15.26 10.75
CA ALA A 78 -1.78 16.02 10.87
C ALA A 78 -2.98 15.10 11.12
N GLU A 79 -3.74 15.37 12.19
CA GLU A 79 -4.94 14.59 12.55
C GLU A 79 -5.97 14.55 11.41
N GLU A 80 -6.09 15.64 10.65
CA GLU A 80 -6.97 15.70 9.47
C GLU A 80 -6.54 14.73 8.36
N ASP A 81 -5.24 14.55 8.13
CA ASP A 81 -4.71 13.61 7.13
C ASP A 81 -4.92 12.17 7.57
N ILE A 82 -4.72 11.87 8.85
CA ILE A 82 -5.00 10.56 9.45
C ILE A 82 -6.49 10.23 9.27
N VAL A 83 -7.39 11.11 9.72
CA VAL A 83 -8.84 10.93 9.62
C VAL A 83 -9.30 10.81 8.16
N LYS A 84 -8.73 11.61 7.25
CA LYS A 84 -9.04 11.54 5.82
C LYS A 84 -8.58 10.22 5.20
N SER A 85 -7.40 9.72 5.56
CA SER A 85 -6.87 8.44 5.04
C SER A 85 -7.78 7.27 5.41
N TYR A 86 -8.18 7.16 6.68
CA TYR A 86 -9.10 6.09 7.11
C TYR A 86 -10.51 6.21 6.48
N LYS A 87 -11.02 7.43 6.24
CA LYS A 87 -12.28 7.64 5.47
C LYS A 87 -12.17 7.18 4.02
N LEU A 88 -10.97 7.18 3.46
CA LEU A 88 -10.63 6.68 2.13
C LEU A 88 -10.07 5.25 2.17
N ALA A 89 -10.44 4.48 3.19
CA ALA A 89 -10.18 3.04 3.34
C ALA A 89 -8.71 2.61 3.50
N ALA A 90 -7.82 3.50 3.96
CA ALA A 90 -6.52 3.07 4.49
C ALA A 90 -6.71 2.11 5.68
N ASN A 91 -5.98 0.99 5.69
CA ASN A 91 -6.02 -0.02 6.75
C ASN A 91 -5.11 0.34 7.94
N ALA A 92 -4.04 1.10 7.68
CA ALA A 92 -3.18 1.68 8.70
C ALA A 92 -2.61 3.03 8.24
N TYR A 93 -2.11 3.81 9.20
CA TYR A 93 -1.37 5.03 8.98
C TYR A 93 -0.07 4.97 9.80
N LEU A 94 1.07 5.10 9.12
CA LEU A 94 2.41 4.90 9.64
C LEU A 94 3.23 6.17 9.41
N THR A 95 3.88 6.68 10.46
CA THR A 95 4.84 7.78 10.31
C THR A 95 6.06 7.29 9.54
N LYS A 96 6.46 8.03 8.52
CA LYS A 96 7.61 7.69 7.67
C LYS A 96 8.90 7.79 8.51
N PRO A 97 9.69 6.70 8.59
CA PRO A 97 10.89 6.66 9.42
C PRO A 97 11.93 7.66 8.91
N THR A 98 12.66 8.27 9.83
CA THR A 98 13.64 9.33 9.55
C THR A 98 15.04 8.80 9.26
N GLY A 99 15.31 7.52 9.59
CA GLY A 99 16.58 6.86 9.31
C GLY A 99 16.49 5.33 9.23
N PRO A 100 17.59 4.65 8.81
CA PRO A 100 17.57 3.23 8.49
C PRO A 100 17.12 2.31 9.62
N GLY A 101 17.55 2.57 10.87
CA GLY A 101 17.16 1.73 12.01
C GLY A 101 15.68 1.80 12.36
N GLU A 102 15.03 2.96 12.16
CA GLU A 102 13.58 3.10 12.30
C GLU A 102 12.84 2.39 11.15
N PHE A 103 13.39 2.45 9.93
CA PHE A 103 12.85 1.76 8.76
C PHE A 103 12.89 0.24 8.94
N ASP A 104 14.04 -0.33 9.32
CA ASP A 104 14.17 -1.77 9.58
C ASP A 104 13.21 -2.24 10.69
N SER A 105 13.03 -1.43 11.73
CA SER A 105 12.08 -1.73 12.83
C SER A 105 10.63 -1.67 12.37
N LEU A 106 10.28 -0.73 11.50
CA LEU A 106 8.93 -0.56 10.96
C LEU A 106 8.57 -1.71 10.02
N ILE A 107 9.44 -2.04 9.07
CA ILE A 107 9.21 -3.13 8.11
C ILE A 107 9.00 -4.46 8.84
N ARG A 108 9.86 -4.81 9.80
CA ARG A 108 9.69 -6.02 10.63
C ARG A 108 8.35 -6.06 11.37
N SER A 109 7.86 -4.90 11.81
CA SER A 109 6.56 -4.79 12.51
C SER A 109 5.38 -4.97 11.56
N VAL A 110 5.51 -4.49 10.32
CA VAL A 110 4.53 -4.73 9.24
C VAL A 110 4.52 -6.20 8.85
N GLU A 111 5.69 -6.82 8.66
CA GLU A 111 5.83 -8.25 8.31
C GLU A 111 5.21 -9.17 9.36
N ASP A 112 5.61 -9.02 10.63
CA ASP A 112 5.13 -9.82 11.78
C ASP A 112 3.61 -9.70 11.99
N PHE A 113 3.02 -8.55 11.70
CA PHE A 113 1.57 -8.39 11.79
C PHE A 113 0.85 -8.88 10.53
N TRP A 114 1.16 -8.34 9.35
CA TRP A 114 0.33 -8.59 8.15
C TRP A 114 0.56 -9.97 7.52
N PHE A 115 1.78 -10.50 7.52
CA PHE A 115 2.06 -11.80 6.86
C PHE A 115 2.04 -12.99 7.82
N ASP A 116 2.36 -12.80 9.10
CA ASP A 116 2.37 -13.91 10.08
C ASP A 116 1.13 -13.97 10.99
N LYS A 117 0.39 -12.86 11.19
CA LYS A 117 -0.75 -12.81 12.15
C LYS A 117 -2.10 -12.47 11.53
N ALA A 118 -2.13 -11.54 10.58
CA ALA A 118 -3.36 -11.14 9.92
C ALA A 118 -3.88 -12.25 9.00
N ARG A 119 -5.15 -12.12 8.61
CA ARG A 119 -5.76 -12.94 7.56
C ARG A 119 -6.16 -12.00 6.43
N ILE A 120 -5.28 -11.88 5.46
CA ILE A 120 -5.50 -11.10 4.25
C ILE A 120 -6.59 -11.83 3.43
N PRO A 121 -7.60 -11.14 2.87
CA PRO A 121 -8.55 -11.78 1.97
C PRO A 121 -7.81 -12.31 0.74
N PRO A 122 -8.20 -13.47 0.17
CA PRO A 122 -7.60 -13.93 -1.08
C PRO A 122 -7.83 -12.88 -2.16
N THR A 123 -6.77 -12.45 -2.84
CA THR A 123 -6.80 -11.41 -3.88
C THR A 123 -7.37 -11.93 -5.22
N SER A 124 -8.26 -12.90 -5.16
CA SER A 124 -8.94 -13.55 -6.29
C SER A 124 -10.44 -13.37 -6.14
N ALA A 125 -11.08 -12.85 -7.19
CA ALA A 125 -12.53 -12.92 -7.40
C ALA A 125 -12.85 -14.06 -8.37
#